data_AF-Q4DKQ7-F1
#
_entry.id   AF-Q4DKQ7-F1
#
_cell.length_a   1.000
_cell.length_b   1.000
_cell.length_c   1.000
_cell.angle_alpha   90.00
_cell.angle_beta   90.00
_cell.angle_gamma   90.00
#
_symmetry.space_group_name_H-M   'P 1'
#
loop_
_entity.id
_entity.type
_entity.pdbx_description
1 polymer ?
#
loop_
_entity_poly.entity_id
_entity_poly.type
_entity_poly.pdbx_seq_one_letter_code
_entity_poly.pdbx_strand_id
1 'polypeptide(L)'
;MTDADDTLADYWAWCAQNGVVSKKLFLRRSLHGLMPQFSLHVAESVRAGAVVATVPYLVTLNTQTIRGDMKPAAVPPVRAMCKFLTRRRRMDLVTARSLWLASCLACYRRLLAQGHSLSIAPLLSRLIMPELPSPFTSTHIRCYPAIVASLPEGVDVAALEESVFSSLWKRVEGQLRVTHAALYFYHQRRVTHIPRHLVPSFDELSMAYRMVLHRSLLLPIDCVPSSPGDLADLFTEQPDLDLLPTLVPVVDVIRSSAVARTLLEAKGGGVRGSQDDSTAANCALYTCTQSDFVSSGTRRRVVFETEPLSSRRVVVCATRDLKEGEELLLDYGSE
;
A
#
# COMPACT_ATOMS: atom_id res chain seq x y z
N MET A 1 6.48 -3.15 29.38
CA MET A 1 7.49 -2.45 28.56
C MET A 1 6.77 -1.29 27.91
N THR A 2 7.28 -0.08 28.09
CA THR A 2 6.68 1.16 27.56
C THR A 2 7.02 1.28 26.07
N ASP A 3 6.21 0.65 25.21
CA ASP A 3 6.32 0.65 23.72
C ASP A 3 6.00 2.02 23.08
N ALA A 4 6.27 3.14 23.75
CA ALA A 4 5.74 4.43 23.34
C ALA A 4 6.54 5.13 22.23
N ASP A 5 7.83 4.86 22.03
CA ASP A 5 8.65 5.53 21.00
C ASP A 5 9.93 4.75 20.62
N ASP A 6 9.83 3.45 20.35
CA ASP A 6 10.93 2.76 19.63
C ASP A 6 10.97 3.32 18.19
N THR A 7 11.81 4.34 18.07
CA THR A 7 11.98 5.38 17.06
C THR A 7 11.45 5.08 15.66
N LEU A 8 10.24 5.57 15.37
CA LEU A 8 9.83 5.90 13.99
C LEU A 8 10.67 7.03 13.38
N ALA A 9 11.63 7.59 14.14
CA ALA A 9 12.53 8.65 13.70
C ALA A 9 13.26 8.28 12.41
N ASP A 10 13.75 7.04 12.26
CA ASP A 10 14.43 6.60 11.03
C ASP A 10 13.51 6.60 9.82
N TYR A 11 12.25 6.22 10.01
CA TYR A 11 11.23 6.27 8.97
C TYR A 11 10.95 7.72 8.54
N TRP A 12 10.71 8.61 9.50
CA TRP A 12 10.47 10.03 9.20
C TRP A 12 11.70 10.73 8.62
N ALA A 13 12.89 10.40 9.11
CA ALA A 13 14.16 10.90 8.57
C ALA A 13 14.35 10.45 7.11
N TRP A 14 14.06 9.18 6.81
CA TRP A 14 14.08 8.67 5.44
C TRP A 14 13.08 9.41 4.55
N CYS A 15 11.84 9.59 5.01
CA CYS A 15 10.81 10.34 4.29
C CYS A 15 11.29 11.76 3.95
N ALA A 16 11.83 12.49 4.94
CA ALA A 16 12.33 13.84 4.75
C ALA A 16 13.52 13.89 3.76
N GLN A 17 14.49 12.97 3.90
CA GLN A 17 15.64 12.88 3.00
C GLN A 17 15.24 12.59 1.54
N ASN A 18 14.14 11.88 1.35
CA ASN A 18 13.61 11.52 0.04
C ASN A 18 12.54 12.50 -0.47
N GLY A 19 12.38 13.66 0.16
CA GLY A 19 11.52 14.75 -0.32
C GLY A 19 10.03 14.55 -0.05
N VAL A 20 9.65 13.63 0.84
CA VAL A 20 8.29 13.56 1.37
C VAL A 20 8.07 14.76 2.28
N VAL A 21 7.03 15.54 2.00
CA VAL A 21 6.63 16.68 2.84
C VAL A 21 5.25 16.39 3.39
N SER A 22 5.08 16.54 4.70
CA SER A 22 3.79 16.39 5.36
C SER A 22 3.55 17.52 6.36
N LYS A 23 2.30 17.65 6.76
CA LYS A 23 1.93 18.30 8.02
C LYS A 23 2.57 17.56 9.21
N LYS A 24 2.42 18.10 10.42
CA LYS A 24 2.82 17.35 11.62
C LYS A 24 1.93 16.12 11.74
N LEU A 25 2.50 14.94 11.49
CA LEU A 25 1.80 13.67 11.58
C LEU A 25 2.50 12.78 12.61
N PHE A 26 1.73 11.91 13.25
CA PHE A 26 2.26 10.87 14.11
C PHE A 26 1.51 9.56 13.91
N LEU A 27 2.20 8.45 14.13
CA LEU A 27 1.64 7.12 13.97
C LEU A 27 1.18 6.60 15.32
N ARG A 28 -0.04 6.08 15.38
CA ARG A 28 -0.50 5.24 16.49
C ARG A 28 -0.50 3.80 16.05
N ARG A 29 -0.04 2.93 16.95
CA ARG A 29 -0.10 1.49 16.78
C ARG A 29 -1.13 0.93 17.74
N SER A 30 -2.00 0.09 17.23
CA SER A 30 -2.95 -0.69 18.03
C SER A 30 -2.97 -2.15 17.55
N LEU A 31 -3.61 -3.02 18.32
CA LEU A 31 -3.84 -4.41 17.94
C LEU A 31 -5.34 -4.67 17.82
N HIS A 32 -5.76 -5.38 16.78
CA HIS A 32 -7.08 -6.00 16.68
C HIS A 32 -6.91 -7.51 16.61
N GLY A 33 -7.08 -8.19 17.74
CA GLY A 33 -6.67 -9.59 17.88
C GLY A 33 -5.17 -9.73 17.63
N LEU A 34 -4.80 -10.55 16.64
CA LEU A 34 -3.41 -10.72 16.19
C LEU A 34 -2.98 -9.73 15.09
N MET A 35 -3.90 -8.88 14.60
CA MET A 35 -3.63 -7.94 13.53
C MET A 35 -3.02 -6.64 14.07
N PRO A 36 -1.78 -6.28 13.70
CA PRO A 36 -1.25 -4.96 13.98
C PRO A 36 -1.92 -3.91 13.10
N GLN A 37 -2.45 -2.87 13.74
CA GLN A 37 -3.13 -1.75 13.12
C GLN A 37 -2.27 -0.49 13.29
N PHE A 38 -2.00 0.18 12.18
CA PHE A 38 -1.35 1.48 12.17
C PHE A 38 -2.38 2.50 11.72
N SER A 39 -2.46 3.60 12.45
CA SER A 39 -3.27 4.75 12.08
C SER A 39 -2.38 5.98 12.08
N LEU A 40 -2.55 6.82 11.06
CA LEU A 40 -1.81 8.07 10.91
C LEU A 40 -2.71 9.21 11.41
N HIS A 41 -2.20 10.04 12.30
CA HIS A 41 -2.95 11.12 12.94
C HIS A 41 -2.28 12.47 12.72
N VAL A 42 -3.10 13.53 12.71
CA VAL A 42 -2.60 14.91 12.66
C VAL A 42 -2.22 15.42 14.04
N ALA A 43 -1.03 16.02 14.18
CA ALA A 43 -0.56 16.70 15.41
C ALA A 43 -0.81 18.22 15.38
N GLU A 44 -1.59 18.69 14.41
CA GLU A 44 -2.01 20.09 14.29
C GLU A 44 -3.36 20.15 13.56
N SER A 45 -4.11 21.24 13.76
CA SER A 45 -5.34 21.46 13.01
C SER A 45 -5.06 21.68 11.53
N VAL A 46 -5.78 20.97 10.66
CA VAL A 46 -5.65 21.06 9.20
C VAL A 46 -6.95 21.58 8.61
N ARG A 47 -6.87 22.60 7.76
CA ARG A 47 -8.05 23.13 7.08
C ARG A 47 -8.46 22.27 5.89
N ALA A 48 -9.75 22.26 5.58
CA ALA A 48 -10.29 21.64 4.38
C ALA A 48 -9.56 22.11 3.11
N GLY A 49 -9.25 21.15 2.23
CA GLY A 49 -8.53 21.34 0.98
C GLY A 49 -7.03 21.63 1.14
N ALA A 50 -6.48 21.63 2.37
CA ALA A 50 -5.05 21.73 2.60
C ALA A 50 -4.35 20.39 2.29
N VAL A 51 -3.12 20.47 1.78
CA VAL A 51 -2.25 19.31 1.60
C VAL A 51 -1.79 18.79 2.95
N VAL A 52 -2.07 17.53 3.22
CA VAL A 52 -1.67 16.78 4.41
C VAL A 52 -0.30 16.13 4.19
N ALA A 53 -0.11 15.49 3.03
CA ALA A 53 1.15 14.87 2.64
C ALA A 53 1.38 14.97 1.12
N THR A 54 2.63 15.09 0.72
CA THR A 54 3.07 15.02 -0.68
C THR A 54 4.29 14.12 -0.78
N VAL A 55 4.21 13.15 -1.68
CA VAL A 55 5.18 12.08 -1.84
C VAL A 55 5.70 12.10 -3.28
N PRO A 56 7.02 12.24 -3.49
CA PRO A 56 7.63 12.06 -4.80
C PRO A 56 7.29 10.70 -5.40
N TYR A 57 6.81 10.69 -6.64
CA TYR A 57 6.45 9.41 -7.27
C TYR A 57 7.65 8.45 -7.35
N LEU A 58 8.86 8.97 -7.55
CA LEU A 58 10.10 8.20 -7.60
C LEU A 58 10.44 7.46 -6.29
N VAL A 59 9.86 7.86 -5.15
CA VAL A 59 10.12 7.20 -3.85
C VAL A 59 9.12 6.09 -3.53
N THR A 60 8.08 5.96 -4.35
CA THR A 60 7.12 4.87 -4.24
C THR A 60 7.76 3.54 -4.62
N LEU A 61 7.19 2.41 -4.21
CA LEU A 61 7.68 1.08 -4.56
C LEU A 61 6.69 0.39 -5.49
N ASN A 62 7.04 0.30 -6.77
CA ASN A 62 6.26 -0.38 -7.80
C ASN A 62 7.10 -0.80 -9.01
N THR A 63 6.44 -1.30 -10.05
CA THR A 63 7.10 -1.78 -11.29
C THR A 63 7.84 -0.72 -12.10
N GLN A 64 7.50 0.56 -11.87
CA GLN A 64 8.11 1.73 -12.48
C GLN A 64 9.11 2.44 -11.57
N THR A 65 9.36 2.02 -10.35
CA THR A 65 10.36 2.70 -9.48
C THR A 65 11.43 1.74 -9.02
N ILE A 66 11.09 0.45 -8.88
CA ILE A 66 12.05 -0.61 -8.62
C ILE A 66 12.77 -0.96 -9.94
N ARG A 67 13.84 -0.25 -10.24
CA ARG A 67 14.67 -0.40 -11.45
C ARG A 67 16.16 -0.45 -11.10
N GLY A 68 16.99 -0.90 -12.04
CA GLY A 68 18.45 -0.90 -11.88
C GLY A 68 18.88 -1.63 -10.60
N ASP A 69 19.72 -0.98 -9.80
CA ASP A 69 20.29 -1.52 -8.55
C ASP A 69 19.24 -1.74 -7.45
N MET A 70 18.10 -1.05 -7.52
CA MET A 70 17.00 -1.31 -6.59
C MET A 70 16.38 -2.69 -6.83
N LYS A 71 16.32 -3.19 -8.07
CA LYS A 71 15.66 -4.47 -8.35
C LYS A 71 16.49 -5.64 -7.81
N PRO A 72 15.99 -6.45 -6.86
CA PRO A 72 16.75 -7.58 -6.33
C PRO A 72 17.22 -8.54 -7.43
N ALA A 73 18.46 -9.00 -7.33
CA ALA A 73 19.07 -9.88 -8.33
C ALA A 73 18.30 -11.20 -8.49
N ALA A 74 17.75 -11.75 -7.40
CA ALA A 74 16.95 -12.98 -7.39
C ALA A 74 15.56 -12.86 -8.02
N VAL A 75 15.09 -11.63 -8.32
CA VAL A 75 13.76 -11.41 -8.91
C VAL A 75 13.89 -11.19 -10.43
N PRO A 76 13.14 -11.96 -11.25
CA PRO A 76 13.08 -11.73 -12.69
C PRO A 76 12.65 -10.29 -13.03
N PRO A 77 13.05 -9.77 -14.20
CA PRO A 77 12.48 -8.53 -14.72
C PRO A 77 10.95 -8.61 -14.77
N VAL A 78 10.26 -7.52 -14.44
CA VAL A 78 8.79 -7.47 -14.36
C VAL A 78 8.12 -8.01 -15.63
N ARG A 79 8.62 -7.65 -16.81
CA ARG A 79 8.09 -8.12 -18.11
C ARG A 79 8.15 -9.65 -18.23
N ALA A 80 9.24 -10.26 -17.77
CA ALA A 80 9.43 -11.71 -17.82
C ALA A 80 8.53 -12.42 -16.79
N MET A 81 8.43 -11.87 -15.57
CA MET A 81 7.56 -12.42 -14.53
C MET A 81 6.09 -12.34 -14.95
N CYS A 82 5.61 -11.15 -15.36
CA CYS A 82 4.22 -10.98 -15.77
C CYS A 82 3.87 -11.88 -16.96
N LYS A 83 4.72 -11.96 -17.99
CA LYS A 83 4.50 -12.88 -19.14
C LYS A 83 4.36 -14.35 -18.71
N PHE A 84 5.11 -14.78 -17.70
CA PHE A 84 5.02 -16.13 -17.16
C PHE A 84 3.73 -16.33 -16.34
N LEU A 85 3.42 -15.39 -15.45
CA LEU A 85 2.30 -15.47 -14.52
C LEU A 85 0.94 -15.34 -15.22
N THR A 86 0.80 -14.46 -16.21
CA THR A 86 -0.44 -14.26 -16.96
C THR A 86 -0.65 -15.29 -18.07
N ARG A 87 0.31 -16.18 -18.31
CA ARG A 87 0.22 -17.22 -19.35
C ARG A 87 -1.04 -18.07 -19.14
N ARG A 88 -1.82 -18.28 -20.21
CA ARG A 88 -3.11 -19.00 -20.18
C ARG A 88 -4.13 -18.38 -19.21
N ARG A 89 -4.11 -17.05 -19.00
CA ARG A 89 -5.05 -16.33 -18.13
C ARG A 89 -5.13 -16.88 -16.70
N ARG A 90 -4.01 -17.38 -16.16
CA ARG A 90 -3.94 -17.88 -14.76
C ARG A 90 -4.24 -16.80 -13.73
N MET A 91 -3.94 -15.55 -14.07
CA MET A 91 -4.23 -14.36 -13.29
C MET A 91 -4.19 -13.14 -14.20
N ASP A 92 -4.82 -12.06 -13.75
CA ASP A 92 -4.77 -10.76 -14.39
C ASP A 92 -3.41 -10.07 -14.19
N LEU A 93 -3.21 -8.97 -14.91
CA LEU A 93 -1.93 -8.25 -14.92
C LEU A 93 -1.65 -7.53 -13.59
N VAL A 94 -2.68 -7.01 -12.93
CA VAL A 94 -2.55 -6.30 -11.64
C VAL A 94 -2.12 -7.28 -10.55
N THR A 95 -2.72 -8.46 -10.50
CA THR A 95 -2.31 -9.56 -9.61
C THR A 95 -0.87 -9.99 -9.91
N ALA A 96 -0.49 -10.15 -11.18
CA ALA A 96 0.88 -10.51 -11.55
C ALA A 96 1.91 -9.43 -11.12
N ARG A 97 1.58 -8.13 -11.27
CA ARG A 97 2.40 -7.01 -10.77
C ARG A 97 2.48 -7.01 -9.24
N SER A 98 1.40 -7.36 -8.55
CA SER A 98 1.34 -7.44 -7.08
C SER A 98 2.26 -8.54 -6.55
N LEU A 99 2.25 -9.71 -7.19
CA LEU A 99 3.13 -10.84 -6.85
C LEU A 99 4.60 -10.56 -7.17
N TRP A 100 4.86 -9.80 -8.24
CA TRP A 100 6.20 -9.32 -8.53
C TRP A 100 6.70 -8.35 -7.44
N LEU A 101 5.88 -7.38 -7.05
CA LEU A 101 6.20 -6.45 -5.96
C LEU A 101 6.43 -7.21 -4.63
N ALA A 102 5.58 -8.17 -4.31
CA ALA A 102 5.76 -9.05 -3.15
C ALA A 102 7.08 -9.82 -3.20
N SER A 103 7.48 -10.29 -4.38
CA SER A 103 8.78 -10.96 -4.57
C SER A 103 9.95 -10.00 -4.27
N CYS A 104 9.86 -8.75 -4.71
CA CYS A 104 10.87 -7.73 -4.37
C CYS A 104 10.94 -7.48 -2.86
N LEU A 105 9.79 -7.29 -2.19
CA LEU A 105 9.71 -7.07 -0.74
C LEU A 105 10.27 -8.25 0.05
N ALA A 106 9.95 -9.48 -0.35
CA ALA A 106 10.48 -10.69 0.29
C ALA A 106 12.00 -10.75 0.17
N CYS A 107 12.56 -10.44 -1.00
CA CYS A 107 14.00 -10.35 -1.19
C CYS A 107 14.65 -9.25 -0.34
N TYR A 108 14.06 -8.04 -0.28
CA TYR A 108 14.64 -6.97 0.53
C TYR A 108 14.67 -7.32 2.02
N ARG A 109 13.57 -7.85 2.57
CA ARG A 109 13.52 -8.27 3.97
C ARG A 109 14.56 -9.34 4.27
N ARG A 110 14.77 -10.27 3.34
CA ARG A 110 15.78 -11.30 3.43
C ARG A 110 17.21 -10.75 3.40
N LEU A 111 17.49 -9.82 2.50
CA LEU A 111 18.77 -9.10 2.43
C LEU A 111 19.06 -8.35 3.74
N LEU A 112 18.07 -7.64 4.29
CA LEU A 112 18.21 -6.96 5.58
C LEU A 112 18.49 -7.94 6.72
N ALA A 113 17.79 -9.07 6.76
CA ALA A 113 18.04 -10.13 7.76
C ALA A 113 19.45 -10.74 7.66
N GLN A 114 20.09 -10.62 6.50
CA GLN A 114 21.47 -11.05 6.25
C GLN A 114 22.50 -9.93 6.49
N GLY A 115 22.06 -8.74 6.95
CA GLY A 115 22.95 -7.62 7.27
C GLY A 115 23.31 -6.75 6.06
N HIS A 116 22.66 -6.90 4.92
CA HIS A 116 22.87 -5.98 3.79
C HIS A 116 22.28 -4.61 4.11
N SER A 117 23.04 -3.56 3.82
CA SER A 117 22.55 -2.18 3.89
C SER A 117 21.70 -1.86 2.66
N LEU A 118 20.44 -1.46 2.88
CA LEU A 118 19.55 -0.96 1.84
C LEU A 118 19.11 0.46 2.20
N SER A 119 19.10 1.38 1.23
CA SER A 119 18.62 2.75 1.47
C SER A 119 17.17 2.78 1.95
N ILE A 120 16.33 1.85 1.48
CA ILE A 120 14.92 1.72 1.87
C ILE A 120 14.68 0.93 3.16
N ALA A 121 15.73 0.56 3.91
CA ALA A 121 15.60 -0.22 5.14
C ALA A 121 14.57 0.36 6.14
N PRO A 122 14.47 1.68 6.35
CA PRO A 122 13.48 2.26 7.28
C PRO A 122 12.02 1.95 6.90
N LEU A 123 11.72 1.89 5.59
CA LEU A 123 10.39 1.52 5.09
C LEU A 123 10.04 0.06 5.39
N LEU A 124 11.05 -0.80 5.46
CA LEU A 124 10.92 -2.25 5.63
C LEU A 124 11.06 -2.69 7.09
N SER A 125 11.20 -1.74 8.01
CA SER A 125 11.30 -2.01 9.45
C SER A 125 10.10 -2.84 9.92
N ARG A 126 10.29 -3.72 10.90
CA ARG A 126 9.17 -4.51 11.47
C ARG A 126 8.11 -3.62 12.14
N LEU A 127 8.49 -2.41 12.51
CA LEU A 127 7.59 -1.38 13.01
C LEU A 127 6.67 -0.89 11.89
N ILE A 128 7.22 -0.46 10.75
CA ILE A 128 6.39 -0.01 9.65
C ILE A 128 5.71 -1.21 9.00
N MET A 129 6.42 -2.26 8.59
CA MET A 129 5.89 -3.45 7.91
C MET A 129 5.94 -4.69 8.81
N PRO A 130 5.01 -4.84 9.78
CA PRO A 130 4.98 -6.00 10.66
C PRO A 130 4.64 -7.29 9.90
N GLU A 131 4.78 -8.42 10.58
CA GLU A 131 4.19 -9.67 10.10
C GLU A 131 2.67 -9.60 10.21
N LEU A 132 1.98 -9.96 9.13
CA LEU A 132 0.53 -9.93 9.07
C LEU A 132 -0.03 -11.37 9.12
N PRO A 133 -1.13 -11.61 9.86
CA PRO A 133 -1.79 -12.91 9.89
C PRO A 133 -2.36 -13.26 8.51
N SER A 134 -2.86 -14.50 8.34
CA SER A 134 -3.50 -14.86 7.08
C SER A 134 -4.80 -14.05 6.89
N PRO A 135 -5.01 -13.38 5.74
CA PRO A 135 -6.25 -12.67 5.46
C PRO A 135 -7.44 -13.62 5.31
N PHE A 136 -7.21 -14.89 5.00
CA PHE A 136 -8.26 -15.87 4.66
C PHE A 136 -8.84 -16.53 5.92
N THR A 137 -9.20 -15.69 6.88
CA THR A 137 -9.89 -16.04 8.12
C THR A 137 -11.02 -15.04 8.30
N SER A 138 -12.15 -15.47 8.85
CA SER A 138 -13.31 -14.61 9.10
C SER A 138 -12.95 -13.39 9.94
N THR A 139 -11.96 -13.51 10.84
CA THR A 139 -11.49 -12.43 11.70
C THR A 139 -10.67 -11.36 11.00
N HIS A 140 -9.98 -11.68 9.89
CA HIS A 140 -8.99 -10.77 9.30
C HIS A 140 -9.34 -10.30 7.90
N ILE A 141 -10.21 -11.00 7.15
CA ILE A 141 -10.43 -10.68 5.73
C ILE A 141 -10.84 -9.22 5.50
N ARG A 142 -11.68 -8.70 6.40
CA ARG A 142 -12.17 -7.32 6.35
C ARG A 142 -11.10 -6.27 6.69
N CYS A 143 -9.92 -6.70 7.14
CA CYS A 143 -8.75 -5.82 7.36
C CYS A 143 -7.88 -5.63 6.11
N TYR A 144 -8.20 -6.28 4.98
CA TYR A 144 -7.41 -6.21 3.74
C TYR A 144 -8.22 -5.52 2.64
N PRO A 145 -8.00 -4.22 2.38
CA PRO A 145 -8.78 -3.45 1.41
C PRO A 145 -8.87 -4.12 0.03
N ALA A 146 -7.75 -4.65 -0.48
CA ALA A 146 -7.71 -5.29 -1.79
C ALA A 146 -8.57 -6.57 -1.88
N ILE A 147 -8.80 -7.25 -0.75
CA ILE A 147 -9.69 -8.41 -0.71
C ILE A 147 -11.13 -7.95 -0.56
N VAL A 148 -11.40 -7.01 0.35
CA VAL A 148 -12.74 -6.46 0.60
C VAL A 148 -13.36 -5.91 -0.68
N ALA A 149 -12.60 -5.15 -1.47
CA ALA A 149 -13.04 -4.63 -2.76
C ALA A 149 -13.41 -5.72 -3.78
N SER A 150 -12.93 -6.95 -3.60
CA SER A 150 -13.23 -8.09 -4.50
C SER A 150 -14.37 -8.99 -3.99
N LEU A 151 -14.89 -8.73 -2.79
CA LEU A 151 -16.01 -9.51 -2.25
C LEU A 151 -17.33 -9.01 -2.87
N PRO A 152 -18.28 -9.91 -3.17
CA PRO A 152 -19.62 -9.49 -3.60
C PRO A 152 -20.31 -8.66 -2.50
N GLU A 153 -21.00 -7.59 -2.90
CA GLU A 153 -21.80 -6.80 -1.97
C GLU A 153 -22.90 -7.67 -1.31
N GLY A 154 -23.17 -7.44 -0.03
CA GLY A 154 -24.25 -8.11 0.70
C GLY A 154 -23.96 -9.54 1.17
N VAL A 155 -22.71 -10.02 1.10
CA VAL A 155 -22.32 -11.34 1.65
C VAL A 155 -22.18 -11.24 3.18
N ASP A 156 -23.30 -11.30 3.90
CA ASP A 156 -23.33 -11.34 5.38
C ASP A 156 -23.65 -12.74 5.93
N VAL A 157 -23.73 -13.75 5.05
CA VAL A 157 -24.03 -15.13 5.45
C VAL A 157 -22.71 -15.85 5.71
N ALA A 158 -22.38 -16.09 6.99
CA ALA A 158 -21.15 -16.76 7.44
C ALA A 158 -20.77 -18.05 6.66
N ALA A 159 -21.76 -18.79 6.15
CA ALA A 159 -21.55 -19.97 5.31
C ALA A 159 -21.11 -19.64 3.87
N LEU A 160 -21.65 -18.58 3.27
CA LEU A 160 -21.23 -18.08 1.96
C LEU A 160 -19.80 -17.51 2.07
N GLU A 161 -19.53 -16.77 3.14
CA GLU A 161 -18.22 -16.30 3.54
C GLU A 161 -17.18 -17.45 3.55
N GLU A 162 -17.41 -18.55 4.28
CA GLU A 162 -16.43 -19.65 4.35
C GLU A 162 -16.11 -20.30 2.99
N SER A 163 -17.13 -20.54 2.15
CA SER A 163 -16.94 -21.12 0.82
C SER A 163 -16.16 -20.18 -0.12
N VAL A 164 -16.51 -18.89 -0.10
CA VAL A 164 -15.81 -17.83 -0.84
C VAL A 164 -14.38 -17.73 -0.34
N PHE A 165 -14.14 -17.77 0.98
CA PHE A 165 -12.81 -17.73 1.58
C PHE A 165 -11.96 -18.92 1.18
N SER A 166 -12.51 -20.13 1.22
CA SER A 166 -11.80 -21.35 0.82
C SER A 166 -11.39 -21.29 -0.65
N SER A 167 -12.28 -20.80 -1.52
CA SER A 167 -12.00 -20.66 -2.95
C SER A 167 -10.93 -19.59 -3.23
N LEU A 168 -11.03 -18.44 -2.54
CA LEU A 168 -10.10 -17.33 -2.65
C LEU A 168 -8.72 -17.72 -2.13
N TRP A 169 -8.65 -18.40 -0.99
CA TRP A 169 -7.42 -18.94 -0.42
C TRP A 169 -6.72 -19.87 -1.40
N LYS A 170 -7.42 -20.90 -1.91
CA LYS A 170 -6.85 -21.85 -2.87
C LYS A 170 -6.32 -21.14 -4.12
N ARG A 171 -7.03 -20.13 -4.59
CA ARG A 171 -6.60 -19.30 -5.73
C ARG A 171 -5.31 -18.56 -5.42
N VAL A 172 -5.26 -17.81 -4.32
CA VAL A 172 -4.08 -17.04 -3.90
C VAL A 172 -2.89 -17.96 -3.61
N GLU A 173 -3.09 -19.07 -2.91
CA GLU A 173 -2.05 -20.06 -2.65
C GLU A 173 -1.49 -20.65 -3.95
N GLY A 174 -2.36 -20.98 -4.91
CA GLY A 174 -1.96 -21.42 -6.24
C GLY A 174 -1.10 -20.38 -6.97
N GLN A 175 -1.50 -19.10 -6.91
CA GLN A 175 -0.76 -17.99 -7.51
C GLN A 175 0.62 -17.79 -6.84
N LEU A 176 0.69 -17.87 -5.51
CA LEU A 176 1.94 -17.81 -4.74
C LEU A 176 2.87 -18.98 -5.10
N ARG A 177 2.36 -20.20 -5.20
CA ARG A 177 3.16 -21.39 -5.56
C ARG A 177 3.75 -21.26 -6.95
N VAL A 178 2.96 -20.79 -7.93
CA VAL A 178 3.44 -20.52 -9.29
C VAL A 178 4.49 -19.41 -9.31
N THR A 179 4.31 -18.35 -8.51
CA THR A 179 5.28 -17.25 -8.37
C THR A 179 6.59 -17.73 -7.75
N HIS A 180 6.52 -18.49 -6.67
CA HIS A 180 7.69 -19.09 -6.03
C HIS A 180 8.45 -20.03 -6.98
N ALA A 181 7.74 -20.85 -7.75
CA ALA A 181 8.34 -21.68 -8.80
C ALA A 181 9.04 -20.83 -9.88
N ALA A 182 8.47 -19.69 -10.26
CA ALA A 182 9.09 -18.77 -11.21
C ALA A 182 10.41 -18.17 -10.69
N LEU A 183 10.45 -17.78 -9.41
CA LEU A 183 11.67 -17.31 -8.74
C LEU A 183 12.75 -18.38 -8.74
N TYR A 184 12.38 -19.61 -8.36
CA TYR A 184 13.32 -20.72 -8.31
C TYR A 184 13.86 -21.09 -9.70
N PHE A 185 13.00 -21.13 -10.71
CA PHE A 185 13.41 -21.39 -12.09
C PHE A 185 14.34 -20.30 -12.64
N TYR A 186 14.06 -19.04 -12.31
CA TYR A 186 14.93 -17.92 -12.68
C TYR A 186 16.31 -18.02 -12.02
N HIS A 187 16.35 -18.35 -10.73
CA HIS A 187 17.58 -18.64 -9.99
C HIS A 187 18.35 -19.81 -10.62
N GLN A 188 17.71 -20.95 -10.91
CA GLN A 188 18.37 -22.12 -11.50
C GLN A 188 19.08 -21.79 -12.82
N ARG A 189 18.48 -20.93 -13.66
CA ARG A 189 19.08 -20.47 -14.93
C ARG A 189 20.24 -19.51 -14.74
N ARG A 190 20.46 -18.99 -13.54
CA ARG A 190 21.45 -17.96 -13.20
C ARG A 190 22.23 -18.34 -11.95
N VAL A 191 22.36 -19.64 -11.66
CA VAL A 191 22.96 -20.15 -10.43
C VAL A 191 24.41 -19.67 -10.23
N THR A 192 25.11 -19.37 -11.32
CA THR A 192 26.46 -18.78 -11.33
C THR A 192 26.51 -17.34 -10.84
N HIS A 193 25.39 -16.61 -10.86
CA HIS A 193 25.32 -15.18 -10.55
C HIS A 193 24.37 -14.85 -9.38
N ILE A 194 23.46 -15.76 -9.04
CA ILE A 194 22.48 -15.55 -7.98
C ILE A 194 22.68 -16.65 -6.95
N PRO A 195 23.34 -16.35 -5.82
CA PRO A 195 23.41 -17.28 -4.70
C PRO A 195 22.01 -17.69 -4.21
N ARG A 196 21.85 -18.97 -3.85
CA ARG A 196 20.58 -19.53 -3.39
C ARG A 196 20.02 -18.81 -2.16
N HIS A 197 20.89 -18.30 -1.29
CA HIS A 197 20.46 -17.58 -0.09
C HIS A 197 19.80 -16.22 -0.38
N LEU A 198 19.82 -15.72 -1.62
CA LEU A 198 19.11 -14.50 -2.03
C LEU A 198 17.68 -14.76 -2.49
N VAL A 199 17.31 -16.01 -2.75
CA VAL A 199 15.97 -16.39 -3.19
C VAL A 199 15.06 -16.50 -1.95
N PRO A 200 13.92 -15.81 -1.92
CA PRO A 200 13.01 -15.87 -0.80
C PRO A 200 12.32 -17.24 -0.76
N SER A 201 12.08 -17.71 0.46
CA SER A 201 11.23 -18.86 0.75
C SER A 201 9.77 -18.58 0.42
N PHE A 202 8.98 -19.65 0.37
CA PHE A 202 7.54 -19.56 0.16
C PHE A 202 6.84 -18.75 1.26
N ASP A 203 7.28 -18.88 2.51
CA ASP A 203 6.69 -18.16 3.65
C ASP A 203 7.02 -16.67 3.61
N GLU A 204 8.27 -16.31 3.28
CA GLU A 204 8.67 -14.91 3.07
C GLU A 204 7.87 -14.25 1.94
N LEU A 205 7.67 -14.97 0.82
CA LEU A 205 6.85 -14.49 -0.30
C LEU A 205 5.39 -14.31 0.12
N SER A 206 4.82 -15.29 0.84
CA SER A 206 3.44 -15.25 1.32
C SER A 206 3.22 -14.06 2.25
N MET A 207 4.15 -13.81 3.17
CA MET A 207 4.07 -12.69 4.10
C MET A 207 4.22 -11.33 3.40
N ALA A 208 5.13 -11.23 2.43
CA ALA A 208 5.27 -10.04 1.61
C ALA A 208 4.01 -9.76 0.78
N TYR A 209 3.35 -10.79 0.26
CA TYR A 209 2.12 -10.63 -0.50
C TYR A 209 0.96 -10.14 0.38
N ARG A 210 0.88 -10.60 1.64
CA ARG A 210 -0.07 -10.03 2.62
C ARG A 210 0.15 -8.54 2.82
N MET A 211 1.41 -8.10 2.87
CA MET A 211 1.73 -6.67 2.98
C MET A 211 1.24 -5.89 1.76
N VAL A 212 1.43 -6.42 0.54
CA VAL A 212 0.91 -5.81 -0.68
C VAL A 212 -0.62 -5.72 -0.63
N LEU A 213 -1.32 -6.81 -0.31
CA LEU A 213 -2.78 -6.82 -0.21
C LEU A 213 -3.32 -5.86 0.86
N HIS A 214 -2.57 -5.63 1.93
CA HIS A 214 -2.98 -4.77 3.02
C HIS A 214 -2.70 -3.28 2.75
N ARG A 215 -1.63 -2.95 2.02
CA ARG A 215 -1.11 -1.57 1.94
C ARG A 215 -0.94 -0.98 0.56
N SER A 216 -0.88 -1.81 -0.49
CA SER A 216 -0.64 -1.27 -1.83
C SER A 216 -1.87 -0.55 -2.35
N LEU A 217 -1.63 0.61 -2.94
CA LEU A 217 -2.61 1.43 -3.62
C LEU A 217 -2.52 1.17 -5.12
N LEU A 218 -3.64 1.19 -5.81
CA LEU A 218 -3.63 1.20 -7.27
C LEU A 218 -3.37 2.62 -7.74
N LEU A 219 -2.27 2.81 -8.46
CA LEU A 219 -1.95 4.07 -9.13
C LEU A 219 -1.96 3.87 -10.65
N PRO A 220 -2.31 4.89 -11.43
CA PRO A 220 -2.17 4.84 -12.87
C PRO A 220 -0.69 4.70 -13.26
N ILE A 221 -0.41 3.97 -14.34
CA ILE A 221 0.91 3.96 -14.98
C ILE A 221 1.36 5.40 -15.25
N ASP A 222 2.65 5.66 -15.05
CA ASP A 222 3.30 6.97 -15.20
C ASP A 222 2.78 8.05 -14.25
N CYS A 223 1.96 7.69 -13.25
CA CYS A 223 1.36 8.63 -12.32
C CYS A 223 0.59 9.75 -13.07
N VAL A 224 -0.25 9.35 -14.04
CA VAL A 224 -1.16 10.26 -14.76
C VAL A 224 -1.86 11.18 -13.75
N PRO A 225 -1.88 12.52 -13.96
CA PRO A 225 -2.51 13.43 -13.03
C PRO A 225 -4.01 13.20 -12.95
N SER A 226 -4.54 13.18 -11.75
CA SER A 226 -5.98 13.26 -11.48
C SER A 226 -6.45 14.72 -11.36
N SER A 227 -5.57 15.61 -10.87
CA SER A 227 -5.90 17.01 -10.63
C SER A 227 -6.52 17.70 -11.87
N PRO A 228 -7.60 18.49 -11.72
CA PRO A 228 -8.15 19.02 -10.47
C PRO A 228 -9.05 18.05 -9.68
N GLY A 229 -9.48 16.94 -10.29
CA GLY A 229 -10.22 15.87 -9.61
C GLY A 229 -9.32 15.03 -8.71
N ASP A 230 -9.93 14.29 -7.80
CA ASP A 230 -9.21 13.29 -7.03
C ASP A 230 -8.98 12.00 -7.85
N LEU A 231 -8.25 11.05 -7.29
CA LEU A 231 -7.92 9.81 -7.98
C LEU A 231 -9.16 8.95 -8.25
N ALA A 232 -10.20 9.04 -7.42
CA ALA A 232 -11.45 8.32 -7.64
C ALA A 232 -12.23 8.92 -8.81
N ASP A 233 -12.25 10.24 -8.94
CA ASP A 233 -12.79 10.93 -10.12
C ASP A 233 -12.08 10.43 -11.39
N LEU A 234 -10.74 10.36 -11.38
CA LEU A 234 -9.96 9.89 -12.53
C LEU A 234 -10.31 8.46 -12.94
N PHE A 235 -10.52 7.55 -11.99
CA PHE A 235 -10.90 6.16 -12.29
C PHE A 235 -12.31 6.06 -12.87
N THR A 236 -13.23 6.92 -12.42
CA THR A 236 -14.60 7.00 -12.95
C THR A 236 -14.60 7.55 -14.38
N GLU A 237 -13.79 8.57 -14.65
CA GLU A 237 -13.67 9.19 -15.98
C GLU A 237 -12.91 8.31 -16.99
N GLN A 238 -11.96 7.50 -16.52
CA GLN A 238 -11.10 6.67 -17.36
C GLN A 238 -10.99 5.23 -16.82
N PRO A 239 -12.03 4.39 -17.00
CA PRO A 239 -12.05 3.03 -16.47
C PRO A 239 -11.02 2.09 -17.13
N ASP A 240 -10.55 2.42 -18.34
CA ASP A 240 -9.54 1.63 -19.06
C ASP A 240 -8.09 1.96 -18.65
N LEU A 241 -7.89 2.78 -17.62
CA LEU A 241 -6.55 3.15 -17.16
C LEU A 241 -5.76 1.90 -16.73
N ASP A 242 -4.53 1.79 -17.23
CA ASP A 242 -3.61 0.78 -16.75
C ASP A 242 -3.19 1.12 -15.31
N LEU A 243 -3.59 0.27 -14.37
CA LEU A 243 -3.26 0.41 -12.96
C LEU A 243 -2.10 -0.49 -12.53
N LEU A 244 -1.39 -0.07 -11.48
CA LEU A 244 -0.34 -0.86 -10.86
C LEU A 244 -0.34 -0.74 -9.32
N PRO A 245 -0.13 -1.87 -8.62
CA PRO A 245 0.00 -1.87 -7.17
C PRO A 245 1.27 -1.11 -6.75
N THR A 246 1.11 -0.18 -5.84
CA THR A 246 2.16 0.73 -5.39
C THR A 246 2.14 0.88 -3.88
N LEU A 247 3.28 0.69 -3.22
CA LEU A 247 3.45 1.16 -1.85
C LEU A 247 3.95 2.60 -1.89
N VAL A 248 3.17 3.51 -1.31
CA VAL A 248 3.47 4.93 -1.27
C VAL A 248 3.81 5.30 0.17
N PRO A 249 5.08 5.58 0.51
CA PRO A 249 5.46 5.93 1.88
C PRO A 249 4.53 7.01 2.46
N VAL A 250 4.16 6.85 3.73
CA VAL A 250 3.21 7.67 4.51
C VAL A 250 1.76 7.39 4.14
N VAL A 251 1.44 7.31 2.85
CA VAL A 251 0.06 7.08 2.37
C VAL A 251 -0.37 5.63 2.54
N ASP A 252 0.56 4.68 2.42
CA ASP A 252 0.35 3.24 2.60
C ASP A 252 0.07 2.82 4.05
N VAL A 253 0.19 3.76 4.99
CA VAL A 253 -0.15 3.59 6.42
C VAL A 253 -1.49 4.23 6.78
N ILE A 254 -2.05 5.08 5.90
CA ILE A 254 -3.39 5.62 6.09
C ILE A 254 -4.39 4.46 5.98
N ARG A 255 -5.42 4.43 6.84
CA ARG A 255 -6.41 3.34 6.79
C ARG A 255 -7.55 3.69 5.86
N SER A 256 -8.13 2.64 5.29
CA SER A 256 -9.42 2.76 4.60
C SER A 256 -10.53 3.07 5.61
N SER A 257 -11.42 3.99 5.26
CA SER A 257 -12.64 4.29 6.02
C SER A 257 -13.46 3.01 6.30
N ALA A 258 -13.63 2.15 5.28
CA ALA A 258 -14.40 0.91 5.36
C ALA A 258 -13.78 -0.09 6.35
N VAL A 259 -12.45 -0.19 6.36
CA VAL A 259 -11.73 -1.02 7.33
C VAL A 259 -11.87 -0.45 8.75
N ALA A 260 -11.75 0.87 8.91
CA ALA A 260 -11.91 1.54 10.20
C ALA A 260 -13.32 1.32 10.80
N ARG A 261 -14.37 1.42 9.98
CA ARG A 261 -15.76 1.15 10.37
C ARG A 261 -15.96 -0.29 10.83
N THR A 262 -15.49 -1.25 10.04
CA THR A 262 -15.62 -2.68 10.37
C THR A 262 -14.98 -3.02 11.72
N LEU A 263 -13.83 -2.41 12.03
CA LEU A 263 -13.12 -2.64 13.29
C LEU A 263 -13.83 -2.06 14.51
N LEU A 264 -14.58 -0.96 14.35
CA LEU A 264 -15.38 -0.37 15.43
C LEU A 264 -16.63 -1.18 15.71
N GLU A 265 -17.30 -1.68 14.68
CA GLU A 265 -18.43 -2.61 14.80
C GLU A 265 -18.01 -3.88 15.55
N ALA A 266 -16.86 -4.46 15.21
CA ALA A 266 -16.32 -5.66 15.87
C ALA A 266 -15.95 -5.44 17.35
N LYS A 267 -15.65 -4.21 17.77
CA LYS A 267 -15.36 -3.87 19.19
C LYS A 267 -16.63 -3.73 20.05
N GLY A 268 -17.83 -3.93 19.49
CA GLY A 268 -19.07 -3.85 20.26
C GLY A 268 -19.40 -2.44 20.74
N GLY A 269 -19.07 -1.41 19.94
CA GLY A 269 -19.41 -0.02 20.21
C GLY A 269 -20.92 0.22 20.17
N GLY A 270 -21.65 -0.24 21.18
CA GLY A 270 -23.10 -0.17 21.34
C GLY A 270 -23.61 1.19 21.82
N VAL A 271 -23.02 2.30 21.38
CA VAL A 271 -23.52 3.65 21.73
C VAL A 271 -24.13 4.28 20.49
N ARG A 272 -25.47 4.19 20.38
CA ARG A 272 -26.32 4.99 19.47
C ARG A 272 -26.33 6.48 19.86
N GLY A 273 -25.17 7.05 20.17
CA GLY A 273 -25.01 8.43 20.61
C GLY A 273 -24.21 9.21 19.56
N SER A 274 -24.88 10.19 18.94
CA SER A 274 -24.39 11.15 17.96
C SER A 274 -23.51 10.59 16.84
N GLN A 275 -24.05 10.69 15.63
CA GLN A 275 -23.44 10.44 14.32
C GLN A 275 -22.24 11.39 14.03
N ASP A 276 -21.29 11.51 14.94
CA ASP A 276 -19.96 12.01 14.59
C ASP A 276 -19.32 10.91 13.73
N ASP A 277 -19.36 11.13 12.42
CA ASP A 277 -18.89 10.21 11.39
C ASP A 277 -17.34 10.17 11.40
N SER A 278 -16.81 9.69 12.54
CA SER A 278 -15.39 9.55 12.84
C SER A 278 -14.72 8.51 11.94
N THR A 279 -15.51 7.68 11.27
CA THR A 279 -15.07 6.66 10.32
C THR A 279 -15.18 7.07 8.87
N ALA A 280 -15.82 8.20 8.55
CA ALA A 280 -15.90 8.68 7.18
C ALA A 280 -14.50 9.06 6.67
N ALA A 281 -14.25 8.79 5.38
CA ALA A 281 -13.05 9.30 4.72
C ALA A 281 -12.98 10.82 4.87
N ASN A 282 -11.84 11.30 5.36
CA ASN A 282 -11.60 12.71 5.61
C ASN A 282 -10.40 13.24 4.80
N CYS A 283 -9.85 12.38 3.94
CA CYS A 283 -8.81 12.68 3.00
C CYS A 283 -9.19 12.17 1.61
N ALA A 284 -8.61 12.81 0.58
CA ALA A 284 -8.67 12.37 -0.80
C ALA A 284 -7.24 12.28 -1.36
N LEU A 285 -7.04 11.34 -2.29
CA LEU A 285 -5.77 11.07 -2.93
C LEU A 285 -5.74 11.73 -4.31
N TYR A 286 -4.64 12.38 -4.63
CA TYR A 286 -4.42 13.04 -5.93
C TYR A 286 -3.11 12.55 -6.53
N THR A 287 -3.10 12.34 -7.83
CA THR A 287 -1.87 12.27 -8.62
C THR A 287 -1.71 13.59 -9.35
N CYS A 288 -0.51 14.17 -9.37
CA CYS A 288 -0.30 15.46 -10.01
C CYS A 288 1.13 15.66 -10.50
N THR A 289 1.31 16.64 -11.41
CA THR A 289 2.61 17.27 -11.67
C THR A 289 2.85 18.37 -10.64
N GLN A 290 4.07 18.44 -10.10
CA GLN A 290 4.44 19.41 -9.06
C GLN A 290 4.19 20.85 -9.49
N SER A 291 4.25 21.17 -10.79
CA SER A 291 4.04 22.50 -11.38
C SER A 291 2.59 22.93 -11.55
N ASP A 292 1.66 21.96 -11.63
CA ASP A 292 0.26 22.21 -12.02
C ASP A 292 -0.74 21.87 -10.91
N PHE A 293 -0.24 21.41 -9.76
CA PHE A 293 -1.11 21.16 -8.61
C PHE A 293 -1.57 22.46 -7.97
N VAL A 294 -2.89 22.67 -7.99
CA VAL A 294 -3.58 23.74 -7.27
C VAL A 294 -4.36 23.08 -6.14
N SER A 295 -3.96 23.29 -4.88
CA SER A 295 -4.71 22.76 -3.74
C SER A 295 -6.13 23.32 -3.76
N SER A 296 -7.13 22.45 -3.59
CA SER A 296 -8.55 22.82 -3.60
C SER A 296 -8.89 23.89 -2.55
N GLY A 297 -8.23 23.85 -1.39
CA GLY A 297 -8.47 24.80 -0.29
C GLY A 297 -7.65 26.09 -0.36
N THR A 298 -6.41 26.03 -0.85
CA THR A 298 -5.51 27.21 -0.81
C THR A 298 -5.45 27.98 -2.13
N ARG A 299 -5.86 27.36 -3.25
CA ARG A 299 -5.69 27.88 -4.62
C ARG A 299 -4.26 28.33 -4.96
N ARG A 300 -3.25 27.90 -4.21
CA ARG A 300 -1.84 28.24 -4.46
C ARG A 300 -1.24 27.28 -5.47
N ARG A 301 -0.54 27.83 -6.48
CA ARG A 301 0.28 27.07 -7.42
C ARG A 301 1.61 26.71 -6.75
N VAL A 302 1.99 25.44 -6.78
CA VAL A 302 3.34 24.99 -6.40
C VAL A 302 4.14 24.86 -7.71
N VAL A 303 5.38 25.35 -7.78
CA VAL A 303 6.15 25.46 -9.05
C VAL A 303 7.57 24.89 -8.87
N PHE A 304 7.99 23.90 -9.67
CA PHE A 304 9.39 23.53 -9.97
C PHE A 304 9.50 22.70 -11.27
N GLU A 305 10.63 22.82 -11.99
CA GLU A 305 10.97 22.08 -13.23
C GLU A 305 11.75 20.77 -12.93
N THR A 306 11.50 19.68 -13.67
CA THR A 306 12.41 18.53 -13.97
C THR A 306 11.67 17.40 -14.72
N GLU A 307 12.42 16.43 -15.29
CA GLU A 307 12.03 15.22 -16.07
C GLU A 307 10.64 14.57 -15.78
N PRO A 308 10.02 13.84 -16.74
CA PRO A 308 8.58 13.56 -16.76
C PRO A 308 8.01 12.83 -15.54
N LEU A 309 8.84 12.07 -14.79
CA LEU A 309 8.45 11.42 -13.54
C LEU A 309 8.98 12.12 -12.28
N SER A 310 10.05 12.92 -12.35
CA SER A 310 10.64 13.54 -11.14
C SER A 310 9.73 14.63 -10.55
N SER A 311 8.94 15.28 -11.41
CA SER A 311 7.91 16.23 -11.03
C SER A 311 6.60 15.58 -10.58
N ARG A 312 6.40 14.27 -10.77
CA ARG A 312 5.15 13.61 -10.37
C ARG A 312 5.09 13.44 -8.86
N ARG A 313 3.90 13.67 -8.30
CA ARG A 313 3.62 13.58 -6.87
C ARG A 313 2.32 12.81 -6.63
N VAL A 314 2.31 12.07 -5.54
CA VAL A 314 1.11 11.55 -4.91
C VAL A 314 0.80 12.47 -3.72
N VAL A 315 -0.37 13.07 -3.70
CA VAL A 315 -0.75 14.11 -2.74
C VAL A 315 -1.99 13.68 -2.00
N VAL A 316 -1.97 13.82 -0.68
CA VAL A 316 -3.13 13.62 0.19
C VAL A 316 -3.63 14.98 0.64
N CYS A 317 -4.90 15.28 0.37
CA CYS A 317 -5.55 16.50 0.83
C CYS A 317 -6.66 16.18 1.83
N ALA A 318 -6.85 17.05 2.82
CA ALA A 318 -8.00 16.95 3.72
C ALA A 318 -9.28 17.35 2.96
N THR A 319 -10.34 16.56 3.07
CA THR A 319 -11.66 16.89 2.47
C THR A 319 -12.54 17.73 3.39
N ARG A 320 -12.21 17.76 4.69
CA ARG A 320 -12.84 18.58 5.73
C ARG A 320 -11.80 19.15 6.68
N ASP A 321 -12.22 20.07 7.56
CA ASP A 321 -11.36 20.52 8.65
C ASP A 321 -11.07 19.35 9.61
N LEU A 322 -9.80 19.16 9.96
CA LEU A 322 -9.32 18.12 10.88
C LEU A 322 -8.81 18.78 12.15
N LYS A 323 -9.27 18.31 13.31
CA LYS A 323 -8.74 18.72 14.62
C LYS A 323 -7.46 17.95 14.94
N GLU A 324 -6.63 18.53 15.79
CA GLU A 324 -5.47 17.85 16.36
C GLU A 324 -5.89 16.51 17.02
N GLY A 325 -5.14 15.46 16.70
CA GLY A 325 -5.38 14.09 17.17
C GLY A 325 -6.32 13.26 16.28
N GLU A 326 -6.99 13.86 15.30
CA GLU A 326 -7.84 13.12 14.36
C GLU A 326 -7.03 12.15 13.49
N GLU A 327 -7.62 10.99 13.23
CA GLU A 327 -7.06 9.98 12.33
C GLU A 327 -7.29 10.39 10.88
N LEU A 328 -6.30 10.17 10.02
CA LEU A 328 -6.45 10.25 8.58
C LEU A 328 -7.09 8.97 8.05
N LEU A 329 -8.17 9.12 7.29
CA LEU A 329 -8.90 8.04 6.64
C LEU A 329 -9.07 8.36 5.15
N LEU A 330 -8.74 7.40 4.29
CA LEU A 330 -8.92 7.48 2.84
C LEU A 330 -10.04 6.54 2.39
N ASP A 331 -10.71 6.94 1.32
CA ASP A 331 -11.37 5.98 0.43
C ASP A 331 -10.40 5.67 -0.69
N TYR A 332 -9.88 4.45 -0.68
CA TYR A 332 -9.20 3.91 -1.85
C TYR A 332 -10.30 3.55 -2.81
N GLY A 333 -10.63 4.46 -3.74
CA GLY A 333 -11.69 4.28 -4.73
C GLY A 333 -11.71 2.85 -5.24
N SER A 334 -12.78 2.14 -4.89
CA SER A 334 -13.02 0.76 -5.25
C SER A 334 -14.22 0.73 -6.17
N GLU A 335 -13.95 0.78 -7.47
CA GLU A 335 -14.77 0.10 -8.49
C GLU A 335 -13.82 -0.59 -9.47
#